data_AF-A0A537WKK6-F1
#
_entry.id   AF-A0A537WKK6-F1
#
_cell.length_a   1.000
_cell.length_b   1.000
_cell.length_c   1.000
_cell.angle_alpha   90.00
_cell.angle_beta   90.00
_cell.angle_gamma   90.00
#
_symmetry.space_group_name_H-M   'P 1'
#
loop_
_entity.id
_entity.type
_entity.pdbx_description
1 polymer ?
#
loop_
_entity_poly.entity_id
_entity_poly.type
_entity_poly.pdbx_seq_one_letter_code
_entity_poly.pdbx_strand_id
1 'polypeptide(L)' 'LAEFKKEVGEFTTYLKETPPSEGSSGVLYPGEIEHRREQDRRQNGIEVEDSTWDKIKSLAQDYGLARQLAL' A
#
# COMPACT_ATOMS: atom_id res chain seq x y z
N LEU A 1 19.36 1.12 -20.52
CA LEU A 1 18.36 1.46 -19.47
C LEU A 1 17.08 2.08 -20.04
N ALA A 2 17.16 3.06 -20.95
CA ALA A 2 15.97 3.67 -21.54
C ALA A 2 15.10 2.66 -22.32
N GLU A 3 15.73 1.82 -23.15
CA GLU A 3 15.06 0.76 -23.91
C GLU A 3 14.35 -0.26 -23.01
N PHE A 4 15.05 -0.79 -21.99
CA PHE A 4 14.45 -1.65 -20.97
C PHE A 4 13.22 -1.03 -20.30
N LYS A 5 13.28 0.26 -19.90
CA LYS A 5 12.12 0.94 -19.30
C LYS A 5 10.95 1.07 -20.29
N LYS A 6 11.26 1.30 -21.58
CA LYS A 6 10.26 1.35 -22.64
C LYS A 6 9.57 -0.02 -22.79
N GLU A 7 10.33 -1.09 -22.90
CA GLU A 7 9.78 -2.46 -23.02
C GLU A 7 8.90 -2.84 -21.81
N VAL A 8 9.34 -2.50 -20.59
CA VAL A 8 8.54 -2.70 -19.38
C VAL A 8 7.25 -1.89 -19.42
N GLY A 9 7.29 -0.64 -19.90
CA GLY A 9 6.10 0.20 -20.05
C GLY A 9 5.12 -0.33 -21.11
N GLU A 10 5.63 -0.85 -22.22
CA GLU A 10 4.81 -1.52 -23.26
C GLU A 10 4.15 -2.78 -22.70
N PHE A 11 4.88 -3.58 -21.91
CA PHE A 11 4.33 -4.74 -21.22
C PHE A 11 3.23 -4.36 -20.22
N THR A 12 3.44 -3.31 -19.43
CA THR A 12 2.41 -2.78 -18.52
C THR A 12 1.17 -2.35 -19.31
N THR A 13 1.34 -1.68 -20.45
CA THR A 13 0.22 -1.24 -21.31
C THR A 13 -0.58 -2.42 -21.82
N TYR A 14 0.09 -3.44 -22.36
CA TYR A 14 -0.54 -4.68 -22.83
C TYR A 14 -1.37 -5.37 -21.72
N LEU A 15 -0.84 -5.47 -20.50
CA LEU A 15 -1.58 -6.03 -19.38
C LEU A 15 -2.84 -5.22 -19.07
N LYS A 16 -2.76 -3.88 -19.15
CA LYS A 16 -3.90 -2.99 -18.89
C LYS A 16 -4.98 -3.03 -19.97
N GLU A 17 -4.61 -3.34 -21.20
CA GLU A 17 -5.55 -3.48 -22.31
C GLU A 17 -6.20 -4.87 -22.37
N THR A 18 -5.73 -5.82 -21.56
CA THR A 18 -6.33 -7.15 -21.47
C THR A 18 -7.77 -7.02 -20.95
N PRO A 19 -8.78 -7.52 -21.70
CA PRO A 19 -10.18 -7.44 -21.27
C PRO A 19 -10.37 -8.00 -19.86
N PRO A 20 -11.07 -7.28 -18.96
CA PRO A 20 -11.31 -7.76 -17.61
C PRO A 20 -12.24 -8.98 -17.65
N SER A 21 -11.96 -9.98 -16.81
CA SER A 21 -12.93 -11.01 -16.48
C SER A 21 -14.17 -10.40 -15.79
N GLU A 22 -15.30 -11.10 -15.84
CA GLU A 22 -16.53 -10.66 -15.17
C GLU A 22 -16.28 -10.34 -13.69
N GLY A 23 -16.71 -9.15 -13.24
CA GLY A 23 -16.50 -8.66 -11.87
C GLY A 23 -15.09 -8.18 -11.53
N SER A 24 -14.14 -8.23 -12.47
CA SER A 24 -12.77 -7.73 -12.27
C SER A 24 -12.61 -6.28 -12.70
N SER A 25 -11.69 -5.56 -12.04
CA SER A 25 -11.24 -4.23 -12.48
C SER A 25 -10.12 -4.27 -13.52
N GLY A 26 -9.78 -5.47 -14.03
CA GLY A 26 -8.73 -5.71 -15.01
C GLY A 26 -7.49 -6.35 -14.42
N VAL A 27 -6.48 -6.56 -15.26
CA VAL A 27 -5.21 -7.18 -14.85
C VAL A 27 -4.34 -6.15 -14.14
N LEU A 28 -3.75 -6.56 -13.02
CA LEU A 28 -2.82 -5.77 -12.23
C LEU A 28 -1.45 -6.44 -12.28
N TYR A 29 -0.39 -5.64 -12.39
CA TYR A 29 0.98 -6.16 -12.32
C TYR A 29 1.46 -6.18 -10.86
N PRO A 30 2.41 -7.07 -10.51
CA PRO A 30 2.97 -7.12 -9.16
C PRO A 30 3.50 -5.75 -8.70
N GLY A 31 3.06 -5.30 -7.52
CA GLY A 31 3.44 -4.02 -6.95
C GLY A 31 2.45 -2.87 -7.22
N GLU A 32 1.51 -3.02 -8.16
CA GLU A 32 0.57 -1.94 -8.48
C GLU A 32 -0.46 -1.70 -7.37
N ILE A 33 -1.04 -2.76 -6.80
CA ILE A 33 -2.00 -2.64 -5.69
C ILE A 33 -1.29 -2.01 -4.49
N GLU A 34 -0.07 -2.46 -4.22
CA GLU A 34 0.76 -1.99 -3.13
C GLU A 34 1.06 -0.50 -3.31
N HIS A 35 1.45 -0.08 -4.52
CA HIS A 35 1.69 1.33 -4.83
C HIS A 35 0.42 2.17 -4.64
N ARG A 36 -0.73 1.71 -5.14
CA ARG A 36 -2.02 2.42 -4.94
C ARG A 36 -2.37 2.58 -3.46
N ARG A 37 -2.25 1.50 -2.68
CA ARG A 37 -2.51 1.53 -1.22
C ARG A 37 -1.51 2.40 -0.47
N GLU A 38 -0.26 2.44 -0.90
CA GLU A 38 0.77 3.28 -0.31
C GLU A 38 0.49 4.77 -0.54
N GLN A 39 0.12 5.15 -1.77
CA GLN A 39 -0.29 6.52 -2.09
C GLN A 39 -1.51 6.96 -1.29
N ASP A 40 -2.53 6.10 -1.23
CA ASP A 40 -3.74 6.34 -0.43
C ASP A 40 -3.41 6.54 1.06
N ARG A 41 -2.65 5.61 1.67
CA ARG A 41 -2.26 5.68 3.08
C ARG A 41 -1.35 6.85 3.41
N ARG A 42 -0.52 7.28 2.45
CA ARG A 42 0.30 8.49 2.58
C ARG A 42 -0.56 9.75 2.68
N GLN A 43 -1.66 9.79 1.95
CA GLN A 43 -2.59 10.92 1.93
C GLN A 43 -3.59 10.87 3.09
N ASN A 44 -4.16 9.70 3.36
CA ASN A 44 -5.34 9.52 4.21
C ASN A 44 -5.03 8.89 5.57
N GLY A 45 -3.78 8.48 5.80
CA GLY A 45 -3.36 7.76 7.01
C GLY A 45 -3.50 6.24 6.89
N ILE A 46 -2.93 5.52 7.86
CA ILE A 46 -2.99 4.05 7.92
C ILE A 46 -4.05 3.67 8.95
N GLU A 47 -5.10 2.99 8.51
CA GLU A 47 -6.05 2.37 9.41
C GLU A 47 -5.37 1.26 10.23
N VAL A 48 -5.55 1.31 11.54
CA VAL A 48 -5.07 0.31 12.49
C VAL A 48 -6.25 -0.09 13.35
N GLU A 49 -6.50 -1.40 13.45
CA GLU A 49 -7.54 -1.95 14.31
C GLU A 49 -7.31 -1.54 15.78
N ASP A 50 -8.37 -1.24 16.51
CA ASP A 50 -8.33 -0.84 17.93
C ASP A 50 -7.48 -1.78 18.78
N SER A 51 -7.63 -3.10 18.60
CA SER A 51 -6.88 -4.10 19.37
C SER A 51 -5.37 -4.05 19.11
N THR A 52 -4.95 -3.64 17.90
CA THR A 52 -3.55 -3.45 17.54
C THR A 52 -3.05 -2.12 18.09
N TRP A 53 -3.87 -1.07 18.02
CA TRP A 53 -3.54 0.23 18.58
C TRP A 53 -3.37 0.18 20.11
N ASP A 54 -4.21 -0.59 20.80
CA ASP A 54 -4.09 -0.83 22.24
C ASP A 54 -2.79 -1.52 22.60
N LYS A 55 -2.37 -2.55 21.84
CA LYS A 55 -1.07 -3.20 22.04
C LYS A 55 0.11 -2.23 21.87
N ILE A 56 0.03 -1.32 20.90
CA ILE A 56 1.06 -0.29 20.68
C ILE A 56 1.10 0.68 21.87
N LYS A 57 -0.06 1.15 22.36
CA LYS A 57 -0.14 2.03 23.53
C LYS A 57 0.42 1.35 24.79
N SER A 58 0.08 0.08 25.04
CA SER A 58 0.64 -0.68 26.17
C SER A 58 2.15 -0.81 26.05
N LEU A 59 2.67 -1.14 24.87
CA LEU A 59 4.12 -1.21 24.65
C LEU A 59 4.81 0.14 24.91
N ALA A 60 4.20 1.25 24.47
CA ALA A 60 4.72 2.58 24.75
C ALA A 60 4.73 2.90 26.25
N GLN A 61 3.76 2.42 27.03
CA GLN A 61 3.72 2.58 28.49
C GLN A 61 4.83 1.76 29.16
N ASP A 62 4.98 0.48 28.79
CA ASP A 62 5.96 -0.44 29.38
C ASP A 62 7.40 0.07 29.23
N TYR A 63 7.70 0.74 28.11
CA TYR A 63 9.01 1.30 27.82
C TYR A 63 9.14 2.79 28.22
N GLY A 64 8.12 3.38 28.86
CA GLY A 64 8.14 4.76 29.32
C GLY A 64 8.09 5.82 28.21
N LEU A 65 7.66 5.46 27.00
CA LEU A 65 7.59 6.30 25.80
C LEU A 65 6.24 7.02 25.63
N ALA A 66 5.18 6.61 26.35
CA ALA A 66 3.83 7.12 26.16
C ALA A 66 3.74 8.66 26.17
N ARG A 67 4.39 9.31 27.16
CA ARG A 67 4.42 10.78 27.25
C ARG A 67 5.07 11.46 26.05
N GLN A 68 6.15 10.88 25.51
CA GLN A 68 6.87 11.45 24.36
C GLN A 68 6.06 11.29 23.07
N LEU A 69 5.25 10.24 22.97
CA LEU A 69 4.39 9.95 21.82
C LEU A 69 3.00 10.57 21.93
N ALA A 70 2.73 11.34 22.99
CA ALA A 70 1.40 11.90 23.29
C ALA A 70 0.28 10.83 23.34
N LEU A 71 0.60 9.66 23.90
CA LEU A 71 -0.30 8.53 24.11
C LEU A 71 -0.77 8.44 25.57
#